data_AF-A0A6N7X0A7-F1
#
_entry.id   AF-A0A6N7X0A7-F1
#
_cell.length_a   1.000
_cell.length_b   1.000
_cell.length_c   1.000
_cell.angle_alpha   90.00
_cell.angle_beta   90.00
_cell.angle_gamma   90.00
#
_symmetry.space_group_name_H-M   'P 1'
#
loop_
_entity.id
_entity.type
_entity.pdbx_description
1 polymer ?
#
loop_
_entity_poly.entity_id
_entity_poly.type
_entity_poly.pdbx_seq_one_letter_code
_entity_poly.pdbx_strand_id
1 'polypeptide(L)'
;MKAVDNVEITGISKHTTERAIERGGTIQTLTDALINPLEVTNTKYDKDGLPSKQYRGAVSTVVVNPDTGNVVSTNPTRRNIRKRHGVYKNETK
;
A
#
# COMPACT_ATOMS: atom_id res chain seq x y z
N MET A 1 4.42 -4.02 -13.06
CA MET A 1 5.58 -4.14 -12.13
C MET A 1 5.30 -5.27 -11.14
N LYS A 2 6.28 -5.80 -10.38
CA LYS A 2 6.03 -6.85 -9.37
C LYS A 2 6.19 -6.31 -7.95
N ALA A 3 5.30 -6.72 -7.04
CA ALA A 3 5.44 -6.48 -5.62
C ALA A 3 6.43 -7.48 -4.98
N VAL A 4 6.79 -7.25 -3.71
CA VAL A 4 7.79 -8.05 -2.98
C VAL A 4 7.52 -9.58 -2.99
N ASP A 5 6.25 -9.99 -3.09
CA ASP A 5 5.83 -11.40 -3.09
C ASP A 5 5.39 -11.88 -4.48
N ASN A 6 5.93 -11.28 -5.55
CA ASN A 6 5.70 -11.64 -6.95
C ASN A 6 4.29 -11.38 -7.49
N VAL A 7 3.40 -10.73 -6.74
CA VAL A 7 2.13 -10.24 -7.30
C VAL A 7 2.42 -9.22 -8.40
N GLU A 8 1.91 -9.48 -9.59
CA GLU A 8 2.02 -8.55 -10.70
C GLU A 8 1.01 -7.42 -10.52
N ILE A 9 1.52 -6.19 -10.45
CA ILE A 9 0.72 -4.97 -10.39
C ILE A 9 0.46 -4.51 -11.82
N THR A 10 -0.81 -4.60 -12.21
CA THR A 10 -1.31 -4.39 -13.57
C THR A 10 -1.69 -2.92 -13.82
N GLY A 11 -2.04 -2.17 -12.77
CA GLY A 11 -2.30 -0.74 -12.90
C GLY A 11 -2.61 -0.03 -11.58
N ILE A 12 -2.22 1.24 -11.51
CA ILE A 12 -2.66 2.20 -10.49
C ILE A 12 -3.57 3.19 -11.19
N SER A 13 -4.85 3.24 -10.81
CA SER A 13 -5.79 4.17 -11.44
C SER A 13 -5.41 5.63 -11.16
N LYS A 14 -5.71 6.54 -12.10
CA LYS A 14 -5.46 7.98 -11.91
C LYS A 14 -6.11 8.52 -10.63
N HIS A 15 -7.35 8.12 -10.36
CA HIS A 15 -8.07 8.47 -9.14
C HIS A 15 -7.33 7.95 -7.89
N THR A 16 -6.81 6.72 -7.92
CA THR A 16 -6.02 6.16 -6.79
C THR A 16 -4.75 6.96 -6.52
N THR A 17 -4.10 7.45 -7.58
CA THR A 17 -2.91 8.30 -7.49
C THR A 17 -3.25 9.67 -6.91
N GLU A 18 -4.30 10.34 -7.41
CA GLU A 18 -4.78 11.62 -6.87
C GLU A 18 -5.12 11.51 -5.38
N ARG A 19 -5.81 10.43 -4.99
CA ARG A 19 -6.18 10.18 -3.58
C ARG A 19 -4.99 9.89 -2.68
N ALA A 20 -3.89 9.37 -3.21
CA ALA A 20 -2.65 9.22 -2.45
C ALA A 20 -1.99 10.58 -2.24
N ILE A 21 -1.95 11.43 -3.27
CA ILE A 21 -1.39 12.79 -3.23
C ILE A 21 -2.16 13.67 -2.23
N GLU A 22 -3.50 13.67 -2.28
CA GLU A 22 -4.35 14.41 -1.33
C GLU A 22 -4.08 14.04 0.14
N ARG A 23 -3.55 12.85 0.40
CA ARG A 23 -3.33 12.32 1.75
C ARG A 23 -1.86 12.36 2.18
N GLY A 24 -1.03 13.12 1.47
CA GLY A 24 0.40 13.30 1.77
C GLY A 24 1.30 12.16 1.30
N GLY A 25 0.80 11.26 0.45
CA GLY A 25 1.61 10.27 -0.26
C GLY A 25 2.09 10.79 -1.62
N THR A 26 2.99 10.07 -2.25
CA THR A 26 3.43 10.30 -3.64
C THR A 26 3.43 8.99 -4.40
N ILE A 27 3.54 9.03 -5.73
CA ILE A 27 3.73 7.80 -6.54
C ILE A 27 4.92 7.00 -6.00
N GLN A 28 6.00 7.69 -5.60
CA GLN A 28 7.19 7.05 -5.06
C GLN A 28 6.92 6.32 -3.74
N THR A 29 6.13 6.89 -2.83
CA THR A 29 5.78 6.20 -1.58
C THR A 29 4.82 5.03 -1.80
N LEU A 30 3.97 5.08 -2.83
CA LEU A 30 3.14 3.94 -3.23
C LEU A 30 3.99 2.81 -3.81
N THR A 31 4.92 3.15 -4.71
CA THR A 31 5.87 2.19 -5.28
C THR A 31 6.74 1.56 -4.20
N ASP A 32 7.30 2.38 -3.30
CA ASP A 32 8.09 1.91 -2.16
C ASP A 32 7.29 0.94 -1.28
N ALA A 33 6.03 1.26 -0.97
CA ALA A 33 5.17 0.36 -0.23
C ALA A 33 4.97 -0.99 -0.92
N LEU A 34 4.92 -1.05 -2.26
CA LEU A 34 4.73 -2.29 -3.01
C LEU A 34 6.00 -3.14 -3.10
N ILE A 35 7.17 -2.53 -3.27
CA ILE A 35 8.44 -3.23 -3.49
C ILE A 35 9.25 -3.44 -2.20
N ASN A 36 9.17 -2.51 -1.25
CA ASN A 36 9.86 -2.51 0.04
C ASN A 36 8.88 -2.25 1.22
N PRO A 37 7.82 -3.05 1.40
CA PRO A 37 6.89 -2.88 2.50
C PRO A 37 7.58 -3.15 3.85
N LEU A 38 7.12 -2.45 4.90
CA LEU A 38 7.40 -2.82 6.29
C LEU A 38 6.70 -4.13 6.67
N GLU A 39 5.47 -4.29 6.18
CA GLU A 39 4.62 -5.43 6.48
C GLU A 39 3.68 -5.70 5.31
N VAL A 40 3.57 -6.97 4.93
CA VAL A 40 2.56 -7.45 4.00
C VAL A 40 1.54 -8.26 4.80
N THR A 41 0.26 -7.90 4.69
CA THR A 41 -0.79 -8.69 5.35
C THR A 41 -1.14 -9.92 4.54
N ASN A 42 -1.62 -10.96 5.20
CA ASN A 42 -2.29 -12.08 4.54
C ASN A 42 -3.46 -11.59 3.67
N THR A 43 -3.73 -12.31 2.59
CA THR A 43 -4.89 -12.09 1.73
C THR A 43 -6.16 -12.32 2.55
N LYS A 44 -7.07 -11.34 2.50
CA LYS A 44 -8.40 -11.39 3.11
C LYS A 44 -9.45 -11.32 2.00
N TYR A 45 -10.52 -12.06 2.20
CA TYR A 45 -11.69 -12.02 1.33
C TYR A 45 -12.76 -11.15 1.98
N ASP A 46 -13.41 -10.30 1.20
CA ASP A 46 -14.59 -9.58 1.66
C ASP A 46 -15.85 -10.47 1.60
N LYS A 47 -17.00 -9.89 1.94
CA LYS A 47 -18.31 -10.59 1.95
C LYS A 47 -18.73 -11.12 0.57
N ASP A 48 -18.18 -10.54 -0.51
CA ASP A 48 -18.50 -10.88 -1.89
C ASP A 48 -17.42 -11.83 -2.47
N GLY A 49 -16.48 -12.28 -1.63
CA GLY A 49 -15.42 -13.21 -2.01
C GLY A 49 -14.27 -12.56 -2.77
N LEU A 50 -14.15 -11.22 -2.77
CA LEU A 50 -13.07 -10.53 -3.46
C LEU A 50 -11.80 -10.52 -2.58
N PRO A 51 -10.66 -11.02 -3.10
CA PRO A 51 -9.42 -11.02 -2.34
C PRO A 51 -8.77 -9.65 -2.33
N SER A 52 -8.20 -9.30 -1.19
CA SER A 52 -7.36 -8.12 -1.03
C SER A 52 -6.24 -8.35 -0.02
N LYS A 53 -5.11 -7.71 -0.25
CA LYS A 53 -3.99 -7.68 0.69
C LYS A 53 -3.41 -6.28 0.77
N GLN A 54 -2.74 -5.99 1.88
CA GLN A 54 -2.16 -4.67 2.14
C GLN A 54 -0.64 -4.77 2.14
N TYR A 55 -0.03 -3.84 1.41
CA TYR A 55 1.39 -3.56 1.46
C TYR A 55 1.58 -2.27 2.25
N ARG A 56 2.15 -2.37 3.45
CA ARG A 56 2.28 -1.26 4.39
C ARG A 56 3.71 -0.71 4.32
N GLY A 57 3.91 0.36 3.55
CA GLY A 57 5.19 1.09 3.50
C GLY A 57 5.33 2.09 4.65
N ALA A 58 6.43 2.83 4.70
CA ALA A 58 6.69 3.81 5.76
C ALA A 58 5.71 4.98 5.77
N VAL A 59 5.32 5.45 4.58
CA VAL A 59 4.43 6.61 4.40
C VAL A 59 3.04 6.19 3.94
N SER A 60 2.97 5.28 2.97
CA SER A 60 1.71 4.85 2.35
C SER A 60 1.47 3.36 2.51
N THR A 61 0.19 3.00 2.63
CA THR A 61 -0.33 1.64 2.59
C THR A 61 -1.14 1.47 1.31
N VAL A 62 -0.80 0.43 0.55
CA VAL A 62 -1.42 0.12 -0.74
C VAL A 62 -2.22 -1.17 -0.60
N VAL A 63 -3.49 -1.12 -0.99
CA VAL A 63 -4.39 -2.27 -1.00
C VAL A 63 -4.51 -2.78 -2.42
N VAL A 64 -4.21 -4.05 -2.63
CA VAL A 64 -4.18 -4.69 -3.95
C VAL A 64 -5.04 -5.93 -3.93
N ASN A 65 -5.78 -6.16 -5.02
CA ASN A 65 -6.37 -7.45 -5.30
C ASN A 65 -5.28 -8.36 -5.92
N PRO A 66 -4.83 -9.43 -5.23
CA PRO A 66 -3.69 -10.23 -5.68
C PRO A 66 -3.98 -11.03 -6.95
N ASP A 67 -5.24 -11.35 -7.24
CA ASP A 67 -5.63 -12.15 -8.41
C ASP A 67 -5.57 -11.32 -9.71
N THR A 68 -5.92 -10.04 -9.61
CA THR A 68 -6.00 -9.13 -10.77
C THR A 68 -4.82 -8.16 -10.87
N GLY A 69 -4.06 -8.00 -9.78
CA GLY A 69 -2.97 -7.02 -9.70
C GLY A 69 -3.42 -5.57 -9.53
N ASN A 70 -4.73 -5.34 -9.43
CA ASN A 70 -5.29 -3.98 -9.38
C ASN A 70 -5.10 -3.34 -8.01
N VAL A 71 -4.66 -2.09 -7.99
CA VAL A 71 -4.65 -1.28 -6.76
C VAL A 71 -6.07 -0.80 -6.46
N VAL A 72 -6.65 -1.35 -5.41
CA VAL A 72 -8.03 -1.08 -4.96
C VAL A 72 -8.09 0.23 -4.18
N SER A 73 -7.12 0.49 -3.30
CA SER A 73 -7.14 1.66 -2.42
C SER A 73 -5.75 2.03 -1.91
N THR A 74 -5.59 3.29 -1.51
CA THR A 74 -4.37 3.85 -0.93
C THR A 74 -4.69 4.67 0.32
N ASN A 75 -3.88 4.51 1.36
CA ASN A 75 -4.06 5.19 2.64
C ASN A 75 -2.69 5.60 3.23
N PRO A 76 -2.61 6.63 4.07
CA PRO A 76 -1.42 6.87 4.89
C PRO A 76 -1.17 5.69 5.85
N THR A 77 0.09 5.31 6.02
CA THR A 77 0.45 4.26 6.96
C THR A 77 0.23 4.73 8.39
N ARG A 78 -0.52 3.94 9.15
CA ARG A 78 -0.88 4.28 10.53
C ARG A 78 0.37 4.36 11.41
N ARG A 79 0.35 5.31 12.35
CA ARG A 79 1.46 5.58 13.29
C ARG A 79 1.93 4.34 14.06
N ASN A 80 1.01 3.49 14.49
CA ASN A 80 1.33 2.27 15.25
C ASN A 80 2.15 1.25 14.43
N ILE A 81 1.87 1.12 13.13
CA ILE A 81 2.63 0.26 12.21
C ILE A 81 4.05 0.82 12.07
N ARG A 82 4.18 2.13 11.80
CA ARG A 82 5.48 2.81 11.70
C ARG A 82 6.32 2.66 12.97
N LYS A 83 5.70 2.79 14.15
CA LYS A 83 6.37 2.60 15.45
C LYS A 83 6.84 1.17 15.66
N ARG A 84 6.00 0.18 15.35
CA ARG A 84 6.35 -1.25 15.47
C ARG A 84 7.61 -1.59 14.67
N HIS A 85 7.74 -1.01 13.49
CA HIS A 85 8.85 -1.26 12.57
C HIS A 85 10.02 -0.27 12.72
N GLY A 86 10.04 0.56 13.77
CA GLY A 86 11.16 1.46 14.06
C GLY A 86 11.36 2.62 13.08
N VAL A 87 10.51 2.75 12.06
CA VAL A 87 10.55 3.83 11.04
C VAL A 87 9.75 5.07 11.48
N TYR A 88 9.31 5.11 12.73
CA TYR A 88 8.76 6.31 13.34
C TYR A 88 9.91 7.28 13.68
N LYS A 89 10.41 7.99 12.67
CA LYS A 89 11.28 9.16 12.83
C LYS A 89 10.61 10.37 12.19
N ASN A 90 10.36 11.37 13.03
CA ASN A 90 10.06 12.79 12.78
C ASN A 90 9.87 13.18 11.30
N GLU A 91 8.68 12.97 10.75
CA GLU A 91 8.23 13.84 9.67
C GLU A 91 7.93 15.19 10.34
N THR A 92 8.87 16.10 10.21
CA THR A 92 8.68 17.53 10.46
C THR A 92 7.37 17.95 9.78
N LYS A 93 6.57 18.72 10.52
CA LYS A 93 5.39 19.43 10.00
C LYS A 93 5.68 20.11 8.67
#